data_AF-A0A956RH52-F1
#
_entry.id   AF-A0A956RH52-F1
#
_cell.length_a   1.000
_cell.length_b   1.000
_cell.length_c   1.000
_cell.angle_alpha   90.00
_cell.angle_beta   90.00
_cell.angle_gamma   90.00
#
_symmetry.space_group_name_H-M   'P 1'
#
loop_
_entity.id
_entity.type
_entity.pdbx_description
1 polymer ?
#
loop_
_entity_poly.entity_id
_entity_poly.type
_entity_poly.pdbx_seq_one_letter_code
_entity_poly.pdbx_strand_id
1 'polypeptide(L)'
;MSRARRLRRSAGAIAIASALLVPASSSAEPLSYPGDSANYGWVVTAYFDEGGASDWNCGGNSYSGHKGTDFAILGSWQAMAEGRPVFAAAAGVVETTHDGEPDMCNSGDCGGGGGWGNHIKITHPDGTRTLYAHLKTWSVTVENGEAVACGQQIGMVGSSGNSTGPHLHYEIWKDGLVIDPRPLMDGSID
;
A
#
# COMPACT_ATOMS: atom_id res chain seq x y z
N MET A 1 -73.63 -9.46 -21.60
CA MET A 1 -73.42 -8.28 -20.73
C MET A 1 -72.04 -8.41 -20.08
N SER A 2 -71.04 -7.71 -20.61
CA SER A 2 -69.62 -7.81 -20.23
C SER A 2 -69.29 -6.82 -19.10
N ARG A 3 -68.63 -7.27 -18.03
CA ARG A 3 -68.05 -6.39 -16.99
C ARG A 3 -66.52 -6.44 -17.09
N ALA A 4 -65.93 -5.38 -17.64
CA ALA A 4 -64.49 -5.17 -17.68
C ALA A 4 -63.94 -4.81 -16.28
N ARG A 5 -62.97 -5.59 -15.80
CA ARG A 5 -62.17 -5.27 -14.61
C ARG A 5 -61.13 -4.19 -14.97
N ARG A 6 -61.23 -3.00 -14.36
CA ARG A 6 -60.18 -1.98 -14.44
C ARG A 6 -58.99 -2.38 -13.57
N LEU A 7 -57.81 -2.56 -14.16
CA LEU A 7 -56.54 -2.60 -13.45
C LEU A 7 -56.16 -1.18 -13.01
N ARG A 8 -55.92 -0.98 -11.71
CA ARG A 8 -55.29 0.23 -11.17
C ARG A 8 -53.77 0.09 -11.33
N ARG A 9 -53.14 0.98 -12.08
CA ARG A 9 -51.68 1.12 -12.12
C ARG A 9 -51.28 2.06 -10.97
N SER A 10 -50.55 1.55 -10.00
CA SER A 10 -49.89 2.35 -8.98
C SER A 10 -48.58 2.89 -9.57
N ALA A 11 -48.47 4.21 -9.72
CA ALA A 11 -47.21 4.86 -10.04
C ALA A 11 -46.40 5.01 -8.75
N GLY A 12 -45.31 4.27 -8.62
CA GLY A 12 -44.31 4.47 -7.56
C GLY A 12 -43.41 5.65 -7.92
N ALA A 13 -43.31 6.63 -7.03
CA ALA A 13 -42.41 7.78 -7.19
C ALA A 13 -40.95 7.32 -7.00
N ILE A 14 -40.09 7.60 -7.97
CA ILE A 14 -38.63 7.42 -7.88
C ILE A 14 -38.09 8.65 -7.14
N ALA A 15 -37.62 8.46 -5.91
CA ALA A 15 -36.88 9.48 -5.18
C ALA A 15 -35.43 9.50 -5.71
N ILE A 16 -35.07 10.57 -6.41
CA ILE A 16 -33.68 10.83 -6.80
C ILE A 16 -32.99 11.48 -5.59
N ALA A 17 -32.22 10.70 -4.83
CA ALA A 17 -31.33 11.24 -3.82
C ALA A 17 -30.20 12.01 -4.53
N SER A 18 -30.25 13.34 -4.46
CA SER A 18 -29.12 14.18 -4.87
C SER A 18 -28.05 14.08 -3.80
N ALA A 19 -27.00 13.29 -4.07
CA ALA A 19 -25.78 13.32 -3.27
C ALA A 19 -25.13 14.70 -3.48
N LEU A 20 -25.05 15.50 -2.42
CA LEU A 20 -24.18 16.68 -2.42
C LEU A 20 -22.73 16.19 -2.60
N LEU A 21 -22.12 16.50 -3.73
CA LEU A 21 -20.67 16.40 -3.87
C LEU A 21 -20.05 17.49 -2.98
N VAL A 22 -19.52 17.08 -1.84
CA VAL A 22 -18.57 17.89 -1.09
C VAL A 22 -17.23 17.80 -1.86
N PRO A 23 -16.65 18.92 -2.31
CA PRO A 23 -15.34 18.88 -2.95
C PRO A 23 -14.32 18.40 -1.91
N ALA A 24 -13.63 17.30 -2.20
CA ALA A 24 -12.47 16.88 -1.43
C ALA A 24 -11.41 18.00 -1.51
N SER A 25 -10.98 18.51 -0.37
CA SER A 25 -9.89 19.49 -0.29
C SER A 25 -8.66 18.94 -1.01
N SER A 26 -8.11 19.69 -1.96
CA SER A 26 -6.98 19.28 -2.80
C SER A 26 -5.61 19.59 -2.17
N SER A 27 -5.51 19.62 -0.85
CA SER A 27 -4.20 19.66 -0.18
C SER A 27 -3.66 18.24 -0.12
N ALA A 28 -2.42 18.04 -0.55
CA ALA A 28 -1.72 16.79 -0.35
C ALA A 28 -1.63 16.54 1.16
N GLU A 29 -2.33 15.52 1.64
CA GLU A 29 -2.16 15.04 3.01
C GLU A 29 -0.72 14.50 3.13
N PRO A 30 0.00 14.76 4.24
CA PRO A 30 1.32 14.19 4.46
C PRO A 30 1.26 12.67 4.41
N LEU A 31 2.32 12.05 3.88
CA LEU A 31 2.40 10.60 3.80
C LEU A 31 2.53 10.02 5.20
N SER A 32 1.54 9.24 5.61
CA SER A 32 1.53 8.57 6.90
C SER A 32 2.35 7.28 6.88
N TYR A 33 2.80 6.86 8.06
CA TYR A 33 3.46 5.57 8.23
C TYR A 33 2.57 4.42 7.72
N PRO A 34 3.06 3.52 6.84
CA PRO A 34 2.23 2.51 6.18
C PRO A 34 1.87 1.30 7.06
N GLY A 35 2.30 1.31 8.33
CA GLY A 35 1.98 0.30 9.33
C GLY A 35 1.22 0.88 10.53
N ASP A 36 0.63 0.01 11.34
CA ASP A 36 0.12 0.42 12.66
C ASP A 36 1.27 0.31 13.69
N SER A 37 1.98 1.42 13.87
CA SER A 37 3.13 1.53 14.78
C SER A 37 2.75 1.36 16.25
N ALA A 38 1.49 1.58 16.61
CA ALA A 38 1.02 1.50 17.99
C ALA A 38 0.82 0.05 18.47
N ASN A 39 0.58 -0.90 17.56
CA ASN A 39 0.13 -2.24 17.94
C ASN A 39 1.09 -3.39 17.54
N TYR A 40 2.00 -3.19 16.59
CA TYR A 40 2.67 -4.33 15.95
C TYR A 40 4.19 -4.32 15.87
N GLY A 41 4.86 -3.31 16.45
CA GLY A 41 6.31 -3.30 16.60
C GLY A 41 7.03 -3.40 15.26
N TRP A 42 7.01 -2.32 14.50
CA TRP A 42 7.72 -2.23 13.23
C TRP A 42 9.12 -1.66 13.45
N VAL A 43 10.11 -2.25 12.80
CA VAL A 43 11.52 -1.86 12.94
C VAL A 43 12.10 -1.62 11.56
N VAL A 44 12.75 -0.47 11.38
CA VAL A 44 13.51 -0.23 10.14
C VAL A 44 14.72 -1.14 10.11
N THR A 45 14.81 -1.97 9.07
CA THR A 45 15.92 -2.91 8.88
C THR A 45 16.84 -2.54 7.73
N ALA A 46 16.38 -1.70 6.80
CA ALA A 46 17.22 -1.10 5.77
C ALA A 46 16.65 0.26 5.34
N TYR A 47 17.51 1.25 5.22
CA TYR A 47 17.17 2.58 4.71
C TYR A 47 17.44 2.68 3.20
N PHE A 48 16.82 3.68 2.57
CA PHE A 48 17.12 4.09 1.20
C PHE A 48 18.63 4.35 1.03
N ASP A 49 19.21 3.90 -0.08
CA ASP A 49 20.62 4.10 -0.42
C ASP A 49 20.80 5.46 -1.14
N GLU A 50 21.43 6.42 -0.48
CA GLU A 50 21.74 7.75 -1.04
C GLU A 50 23.01 7.78 -1.92
N GLY A 51 23.73 6.66 -2.06
CA GLY A 51 24.92 6.53 -2.89
C GLY A 51 26.04 5.74 -2.24
N GLY A 52 26.04 4.43 -2.47
CA GLY A 52 26.95 3.48 -1.83
C GLY A 52 26.36 3.04 -0.50
N ALA A 53 26.43 1.74 -0.17
CA ALA A 53 25.71 1.03 0.91
C ALA A 53 25.80 1.66 2.33
N SER A 54 25.32 2.88 2.49
CA SER A 54 25.36 3.72 3.65
C SER A 54 23.99 4.34 3.79
N ASP A 55 23.43 4.25 4.99
CA ASP A 55 22.16 4.90 5.29
C ASP A 55 22.33 6.42 5.46
N TRP A 56 21.21 7.10 5.65
CA TRP A 56 21.13 8.54 5.80
C TRP A 56 21.99 9.16 6.91
N ASN A 57 22.33 8.37 7.94
CA ASN A 57 23.18 8.81 9.06
C ASN A 57 24.62 8.30 8.89
N CYS A 58 24.99 7.96 7.65
CA CYS A 58 26.26 7.34 7.28
C CYS A 58 26.51 6.00 8.02
N GLY A 59 25.46 5.35 8.51
CA GLY A 59 25.50 4.03 9.11
C GLY A 59 25.45 2.92 8.06
N GLY A 60 25.59 1.67 8.51
CA GLY A 60 25.59 0.49 7.65
C GLY A 60 24.23 -0.16 7.44
N ASN A 61 23.13 0.46 7.88
CA ASN A 61 21.78 -0.13 7.79
C ASN A 61 21.14 0.17 6.43
N SER A 62 21.85 -0.12 5.35
CA SER A 62 21.40 -0.04 3.95
C SER A 62 22.29 -0.96 3.09
N TYR A 63 21.91 -1.21 1.85
CA TYR A 63 22.71 -1.98 0.89
C TYR A 63 22.70 -1.34 -0.50
N SER A 64 23.72 -1.65 -1.30
CA SER A 64 23.96 -0.96 -2.57
C SER A 64 22.77 -1.10 -3.52
N GLY A 65 22.22 0.03 -3.95
CA GLY A 65 21.10 0.12 -4.88
C GLY A 65 19.72 -0.07 -4.23
N HIS A 66 19.60 0.00 -2.90
CA HIS A 66 18.32 -0.13 -2.21
C HIS A 66 17.40 1.08 -2.46
N LYS A 67 16.24 0.85 -3.08
CA LYS A 67 15.32 1.89 -3.58
C LYS A 67 14.15 2.19 -2.63
N GLY A 68 14.29 1.95 -1.34
CA GLY A 68 13.20 2.21 -0.40
C GLY A 68 13.63 2.07 1.04
N THR A 69 12.65 2.03 1.93
CA THR A 69 12.86 1.70 3.34
C THR A 69 12.17 0.37 3.63
N ASP A 70 12.91 -0.54 4.26
CA ASP A 70 12.41 -1.84 4.70
C ASP A 70 11.97 -1.76 6.17
N PHE A 71 10.72 -2.10 6.41
CA PHE A 71 10.14 -2.19 7.75
C PHE A 71 9.86 -3.65 8.10
N ALA A 72 10.74 -4.25 8.89
CA ALA A 72 10.50 -5.59 9.44
C ALA A 72 9.46 -5.54 10.55
N ILE A 73 8.77 -6.68 10.72
CA ILE A 73 7.79 -6.87 11.78
C ILE A 73 8.42 -7.68 12.93
N LEU A 74 8.31 -7.18 14.17
CA LEU A 74 8.75 -7.93 15.35
C LEU A 74 7.95 -9.23 15.49
N GLY A 75 8.66 -10.33 15.70
CA GLY A 75 8.08 -11.69 15.65
C GLY A 75 8.15 -12.35 14.27
N SER A 76 8.61 -11.64 13.22
CA SER A 76 8.98 -12.21 11.92
C SER A 76 7.90 -13.14 11.35
N TRP A 77 8.24 -14.40 11.03
CA TRP A 77 7.34 -15.41 10.48
C TRP A 77 6.09 -15.67 11.34
N GLN A 78 6.22 -15.63 12.67
CA GLN A 78 5.06 -15.81 13.54
C GLN A 78 4.10 -14.61 13.40
N ALA A 79 4.64 -13.39 13.39
CA ALA A 79 3.86 -12.18 13.21
C ALA A 79 3.18 -12.13 11.81
N MET A 80 3.88 -12.58 10.77
CA MET A 80 3.30 -12.73 9.43
C MET A 80 2.15 -13.74 9.39
N ALA A 81 2.27 -14.85 10.13
CA ALA A 81 1.21 -15.85 10.25
C ALA A 81 -0.01 -15.28 10.99
N GLU A 82 0.20 -14.47 12.03
CA GLU A 82 -0.84 -13.75 12.77
C GLU A 82 -1.53 -12.66 11.92
N GLY A 83 -0.84 -12.15 10.89
CA GLY A 83 -1.32 -11.09 10.01
C GLY A 83 -0.92 -9.72 10.54
N ARG A 84 -0.25 -8.94 9.67
CA ARG A 84 0.12 -7.53 9.93
C ARG A 84 -0.43 -6.68 8.78
N PRO A 85 -1.41 -5.80 9.03
CA PRO A 85 -2.04 -5.02 7.97
C PRO A 85 -1.07 -3.96 7.43
N VAL A 86 -1.19 -3.71 6.13
CA VAL A 86 -0.52 -2.61 5.41
C VAL A 86 -1.60 -1.62 5.00
N PHE A 87 -1.34 -0.34 5.23
CA PHE A 87 -2.29 0.75 4.97
C PHE A 87 -1.76 1.72 3.92
N ALA A 88 -2.65 2.30 3.13
CA ALA A 88 -2.31 3.39 2.21
C ALA A 88 -1.82 4.60 3.00
N ALA A 89 -0.60 5.06 2.70
CA ALA A 89 0.05 6.19 3.38
C ALA A 89 -0.66 7.52 3.14
N ALA A 90 -1.37 7.67 2.02
CA ALA A 90 -2.24 8.81 1.72
C ALA A 90 -3.34 8.41 0.76
N ALA A 91 -4.33 9.28 0.59
CA ALA A 91 -5.37 9.09 -0.42
C ALA A 91 -4.76 9.12 -1.83
N GLY A 92 -5.33 8.33 -2.75
CA GLY A 92 -4.81 8.23 -4.11
C GLY A 92 -5.61 7.27 -4.98
N VAL A 93 -5.07 6.99 -6.16
CA VAL A 93 -5.60 5.99 -7.10
C VAL A 93 -4.56 4.90 -7.28
N VAL A 94 -4.99 3.65 -7.17
CA VAL A 94 -4.15 2.48 -7.40
C VAL A 94 -3.71 2.46 -8.86
N GLU A 95 -2.41 2.65 -9.10
CA GLU A 95 -1.78 2.60 -10.42
C GLU A 95 -1.58 1.15 -10.87
N THR A 96 -1.11 0.28 -9.98
CA THR A 96 -0.80 -1.11 -10.30
C THR A 96 -0.89 -1.99 -9.07
N THR A 97 -1.41 -3.21 -9.24
CA THR A 97 -1.36 -4.31 -8.29
C THR A 97 -0.78 -5.56 -8.96
N HIS A 98 -0.08 -6.36 -8.18
CA HIS A 98 0.35 -7.72 -8.51
C HIS A 98 0.17 -8.59 -7.28
N ASP A 99 -0.44 -9.76 -7.43
CA ASP A 99 -0.67 -10.70 -6.34
C ASP A 99 -0.59 -12.15 -6.83
N GLY A 100 -0.40 -13.09 -5.91
CA GLY A 100 -0.33 -14.53 -6.16
C GLY A 100 1.08 -15.12 -6.16
N GLU A 101 2.12 -14.29 -6.04
CA GLU A 101 3.50 -14.77 -5.87
C GLU A 101 3.67 -15.40 -4.50
N PRO A 102 4.30 -16.58 -4.40
CA PRO A 102 4.45 -17.26 -3.12
C PRO A 102 5.36 -16.48 -2.17
N ASP A 103 4.95 -16.45 -0.90
CA ASP A 103 5.86 -16.12 0.20
C ASP A 103 6.97 -17.18 0.30
N MET A 104 8.16 -16.78 0.78
CA MET A 104 9.32 -17.66 0.88
C MET A 104 9.77 -18.25 -0.46
N CYS A 105 9.74 -17.44 -1.52
CA CYS A 105 10.34 -17.85 -2.77
C CYS A 105 11.86 -17.96 -2.62
N ASN A 106 12.33 -19.18 -2.37
CA ASN A 106 13.76 -19.52 -2.24
C ASN A 106 14.33 -20.09 -3.55
N SER A 107 13.58 -20.01 -4.66
CA SER A 107 13.87 -20.71 -5.92
C SER A 107 14.23 -19.76 -7.06
N GLY A 108 15.11 -18.77 -6.84
CA GLY A 108 15.86 -18.03 -7.87
C GLY A 108 15.08 -17.14 -8.86
N ASP A 109 13.86 -17.50 -9.24
CA ASP A 109 12.91 -16.74 -10.05
C ASP A 109 11.65 -16.51 -9.22
N CYS A 110 11.60 -15.36 -8.57
CA CYS A 110 10.56 -15.01 -7.59
C CYS A 110 9.56 -13.98 -8.11
N GLY A 111 9.55 -13.77 -9.43
CA GLY A 111 8.49 -13.07 -10.16
C GLY A 111 8.23 -11.63 -9.69
N GLY A 112 7.24 -10.99 -10.33
CA GLY A 112 6.64 -9.72 -9.87
C GLY A 112 7.55 -8.48 -9.84
N GLY A 113 7.31 -7.53 -10.75
CA GLY A 113 7.78 -6.14 -10.61
C GLY A 113 9.31 -5.93 -10.53
N GLY A 114 10.12 -6.90 -10.95
CA GLY A 114 11.59 -6.80 -10.86
C GLY A 114 12.17 -7.14 -9.48
N GLY A 115 11.42 -7.88 -8.64
CA GLY A 115 11.85 -8.31 -7.31
C GLY A 115 10.90 -7.90 -6.19
N TRP A 116 9.92 -7.05 -6.47
CA TRP A 116 8.92 -6.61 -5.49
C TRP A 116 7.96 -7.73 -5.04
N GLY A 117 7.77 -8.78 -5.84
CA GLY A 117 6.79 -9.83 -5.55
C GLY A 117 5.36 -9.29 -5.62
N ASN A 118 4.53 -9.63 -4.63
CA ASN A 118 3.19 -9.04 -4.52
C ASN A 118 3.33 -7.57 -4.08
N HIS A 119 2.71 -6.67 -4.83
CA HIS A 119 2.88 -5.25 -4.59
C HIS A 119 1.69 -4.42 -5.02
N ILE A 120 1.62 -3.21 -4.48
CA ILE A 120 0.65 -2.17 -4.81
C ILE A 120 1.42 -0.89 -5.06
N LYS A 121 1.03 -0.16 -6.10
CA LYS A 121 1.53 1.18 -6.40
C LYS A 121 0.37 2.15 -6.46
N ILE A 122 0.44 3.25 -5.71
CA ILE A 122 -0.63 4.27 -5.63
C ILE A 122 -0.07 5.58 -6.15
N THR A 123 -0.81 6.25 -7.04
CA THR A 123 -0.55 7.64 -7.44
C THR A 123 -1.37 8.59 -6.59
N HIS A 124 -0.73 9.62 -6.05
CA HIS A 124 -1.33 10.65 -5.19
C HIS A 124 -1.66 11.93 -5.96
N PRO A 125 -2.54 12.81 -5.42
CA PRO A 125 -2.95 14.04 -6.10
C PRO A 125 -1.81 15.02 -6.43
N ASP A 126 -0.72 14.99 -5.69
CA ASP A 126 0.46 15.84 -5.91
C ASP A 126 1.44 15.27 -6.96
N GLY A 127 1.10 14.13 -7.56
CA GLY A 127 1.93 13.43 -8.55
C GLY A 127 3.00 12.52 -7.96
N THR A 128 3.11 12.45 -6.63
CA THR A 128 3.94 11.42 -5.99
C THR A 128 3.32 10.05 -6.14
N ARG A 129 4.13 8.99 -6.06
CA ARG A 129 3.65 7.62 -6.01
C ARG A 129 4.25 6.88 -4.83
N THR A 130 3.47 6.00 -4.21
CA THR A 130 3.95 5.10 -3.16
C THR A 130 3.91 3.66 -3.65
N LEU A 131 4.94 2.89 -3.33
CA LEU A 131 5.02 1.46 -3.60
C LEU A 131 5.02 0.69 -2.28
N TYR A 132 4.25 -0.38 -2.21
CA TYR A 132 4.17 -1.32 -1.10
C TYR A 132 4.50 -2.71 -1.65
N ALA A 133 5.64 -3.27 -1.32
CA ALA A 133 6.14 -4.53 -1.88
C ALA A 133 6.33 -5.62 -0.81
N HIS A 134 6.62 -6.84 -1.28
CA HIS A 134 6.72 -8.05 -0.48
C HIS A 134 5.43 -8.41 0.29
N LEU A 135 4.27 -8.04 -0.27
CA LEU A 135 2.98 -8.34 0.34
C LEU A 135 2.74 -9.86 0.41
N LYS A 136 1.96 -10.28 1.40
CA LYS A 136 1.61 -11.68 1.60
C LYS A 136 0.80 -12.20 0.42
N THR A 137 1.06 -13.45 0.04
CA THR A 137 0.34 -14.12 -1.06
C THR A 137 -1.18 -14.03 -0.83
N TRP A 138 -1.93 -13.57 -1.83
CA TRP A 138 -3.39 -13.43 -1.80
C TRP A 138 -3.91 -12.44 -0.75
N SER A 139 -3.09 -11.47 -0.35
CA SER A 139 -3.49 -10.48 0.65
C SER A 139 -3.88 -9.12 0.08
N VAL A 140 -3.66 -8.86 -1.21
CA VAL A 140 -4.00 -7.57 -1.83
C VAL A 140 -5.53 -7.41 -1.83
N THR A 141 -6.02 -6.29 -1.29
CA THR A 141 -7.46 -6.04 -1.12
C THR A 141 -8.03 -4.96 -2.03
N VAL A 142 -7.22 -4.43 -2.96
CA VAL A 142 -7.59 -3.34 -3.87
C VAL A 142 -7.28 -3.68 -5.32
N GLU A 143 -7.93 -3.00 -6.26
CA GLU A 143 -7.78 -3.23 -7.70
C GLU A 143 -7.17 -2.04 -8.45
N ASN A 144 -6.63 -2.29 -9.65
CA ASN A 144 -6.13 -1.22 -10.53
C ASN A 144 -7.22 -0.19 -10.85
N GLY A 145 -6.91 1.09 -10.65
CA GLY A 145 -7.83 2.20 -10.84
C GLY A 145 -8.76 2.48 -9.65
N GLU A 146 -8.69 1.69 -8.58
CA GLU A 146 -9.45 1.94 -7.36
C GLU A 146 -8.96 3.20 -6.63
N ALA A 147 -9.89 4.02 -6.14
CA ALA A 147 -9.57 5.14 -5.27
C ALA A 147 -9.48 4.65 -3.81
N VAL A 148 -8.40 5.00 -3.13
CA VAL A 148 -8.16 4.62 -1.73
C VAL A 148 -8.06 5.85 -0.84
N ALA A 149 -8.50 5.70 0.42
CA ALA A 149 -8.32 6.72 1.45
C ALA A 149 -7.00 6.53 2.22
N CYS A 150 -6.49 7.61 2.81
CA CYS A 150 -5.40 7.50 3.80
C CYS A 150 -5.81 6.56 4.94
N GLY A 151 -4.93 5.63 5.32
CA GLY A 151 -5.21 4.64 6.35
C GLY A 151 -6.14 3.50 5.92
N GLN A 152 -6.56 3.44 4.65
CA GLN A 152 -7.29 2.28 4.13
C GLN A 152 -6.36 1.07 4.10
N GLN A 153 -6.82 -0.06 4.62
CA GLN A 153 -6.08 -1.31 4.52
C GLN A 153 -6.05 -1.76 3.05
N ILE A 154 -4.85 -2.07 2.55
CA ILE A 154 -4.61 -2.44 1.15
C ILE A 154 -3.97 -3.81 1.00
N GLY A 155 -3.40 -4.35 2.08
CA GLY A 155 -2.86 -5.71 2.08
C GLY A 155 -2.35 -6.16 3.45
N MET A 156 -1.50 -7.18 3.43
CA MET A 156 -0.80 -7.67 4.62
C MET A 156 0.71 -7.81 4.33
N VAL A 157 1.53 -7.64 5.36
CA VAL A 157 2.97 -7.92 5.29
C VAL A 157 3.19 -9.39 4.98
N GLY A 158 4.08 -9.65 4.02
CA GLY A 158 4.50 -10.98 3.63
C GLY A 158 6.01 -11.08 3.45
N SER A 159 6.41 -12.04 2.62
CA SER A 159 7.80 -12.30 2.24
C SER A 159 7.87 -12.84 0.81
N SER A 160 7.06 -12.27 -0.09
CA SER A 160 7.07 -12.59 -1.53
C SER A 160 8.17 -11.82 -2.28
N GLY A 161 8.52 -12.28 -3.49
CA GLY A 161 9.58 -11.64 -4.28
C GLY A 161 10.98 -11.83 -3.69
N ASN A 162 11.86 -10.86 -3.92
CA ASN A 162 13.24 -10.88 -3.41
C ASN A 162 13.29 -10.44 -1.95
N SER A 163 12.81 -11.29 -1.06
CA SER A 163 12.70 -11.02 0.37
C SER A 163 13.26 -12.20 1.18
N THR A 164 14.16 -11.92 2.13
CA THR A 164 14.79 -12.95 2.98
C THR A 164 13.99 -13.25 4.26
N GLY A 165 12.94 -12.47 4.53
CA GLY A 165 12.04 -12.67 5.65
C GLY A 165 10.96 -11.58 5.73
N PRO A 166 9.97 -11.71 6.63
CA PRO A 166 8.81 -10.84 6.60
C PRO A 166 9.11 -9.37 6.89
N HIS A 167 8.83 -8.52 5.91
CA HIS A 167 8.95 -7.07 6.01
C HIS A 167 8.10 -6.39 4.92
N LEU A 168 7.84 -5.10 5.09
CA LEU A 168 7.33 -4.23 4.04
C LEU A 168 8.50 -3.48 3.41
N HIS A 169 8.64 -3.59 2.09
CA HIS A 169 9.47 -2.67 1.33
C HIS A 169 8.60 -1.51 0.84
N TYR A 170 9.00 -0.28 1.15
CA TYR A 170 8.24 0.92 0.84
C TYR A 170 9.08 1.94 0.07
N GLU A 171 8.57 2.39 -1.06
CA GLU A 171 9.22 3.40 -1.89
C GLU A 171 8.32 4.64 -2.06
N ILE A 172 8.93 5.82 -2.13
CA ILE A 172 8.27 7.04 -2.60
C ILE A 172 8.91 7.47 -3.92
N TRP A 173 8.08 7.71 -4.93
CA TRP A 173 8.50 8.17 -6.25
C TRP A 173 8.04 9.61 -6.47
N LYS A 174 8.95 10.47 -6.90
CA LYS A 174 8.68 11.85 -7.33
C LYS A 174 9.46 12.17 -8.59
N ASP A 175 8.78 12.73 -9.60
CA ASP A 175 9.37 13.09 -10.89
C ASP A 175 10.16 11.94 -11.58
N GLY A 176 9.71 10.70 -11.37
CA GLY A 176 10.33 9.49 -11.93
C GLY A 176 11.55 8.97 -11.17
N LEU A 177 11.93 9.63 -10.06
CA LEU A 177 12.99 9.22 -9.17
C LEU A 177 12.42 8.68 -7.87
N VAL A 178 13.08 7.68 -7.30
CA VAL A 178 12.83 7.23 -5.94
C VAL A 178 13.51 8.20 -4.97
N ILE A 179 12.81 8.61 -3.93
CA ILE A 179 13.31 9.50 -2.88
C ILE A 179 13.25 8.82 -1.51
N ASP A 180 14.13 9.23 -0.60
CA ASP A 180 14.12 8.74 0.79
C ASP A 180 12.73 8.97 1.42
N PRO A 181 12.07 7.92 1.94
CA PRO A 181 10.75 8.08 2.53
C PRO A 181 10.70 8.84 3.85
N ARG A 182 11.79 8.88 4.62
CA ARG A 182 11.77 9.38 6.02
C ARG A 182 11.39 10.85 6.17
N PRO A 183 11.86 11.80 5.34
CA PRO A 183 11.49 13.21 5.50
C PRO A 183 9.98 13.46 5.32
N LEU A 184 9.27 12.48 4.74
CA LEU A 184 7.85 12.57 4.43
C LEU A 184 6.96 11.77 5.40
N MET A 185 7.55 10.90 6.22
CA MET A 185 6.87 10.19 7.30
C MET A 185 7.04 10.98 8.61
N ASP A 186 6.18 11.98 8.85
CA ASP A 186 6.18 12.67 10.14
C ASP A 186 5.56 11.79 11.24
N GLY A 187 6.24 11.70 12.39
CA GLY A 187 5.72 11.02 13.60
C GLY A 187 6.51 9.80 14.07
N SER A 188 7.77 10.01 14.48
CA SER A 188 8.63 9.11 15.29
C SER A 188 8.98 7.73 14.72
N ILE A 189 10.19 7.62 14.16
CA ILE A 189 10.96 6.36 14.15
C ILE A 189 12.22 6.54 15.03
N ASP A 190 12.00 7.11 16.22
CA ASP A 190 12.99 7.18 17.31
C ASP A 190 12.49 6.36 18.50
#